data_AF-A0A1G2IWX7-F1
#
_entry.id   AF-A0A1G2IWX7-F1
#
_cell.length_a   1.000
_cell.length_b   1.000
_cell.length_c   1.000
_cell.angle_alpha   90.00
_cell.angle_beta   90.00
_cell.angle_gamma   90.00
#
_symmetry.space_group_name_H-M   'P 1'
#
loop_
_entity.id
_entity.type
_entity.pdbx_description
1 polymer ?
#
loop_
_entity_poly.entity_id
_entity_poly.type
_entity_poly.pdbx_seq_one_letter_code
_entity_poly.pdbx_strand_id
1 'polypeptide(L)' 'MLPQEAIQQFKELYKKRYGVELSDEEASFRANNLFSLYKVTYIGEPSIKNFNEKVTNNYELKTNFNK' A
#
# COMPACT_ATOMS: atom_id res chain seq x y z
N MET A 1 -1.53 7.94 -4.56
CA MET A 1 -1.29 8.22 -3.12
C MET A 1 -2.63 8.53 -2.46
N LEU A 2 -2.87 8.11 -1.22
CA LEU A 2 -4.12 8.37 -0.50
C LEU A 2 -4.31 9.88 -0.21
N PRO A 3 -5.57 10.37 -0.16
CA PRO A 3 -5.85 11.76 0.20
C PRO A 3 -5.46 12.05 1.66
N GLN A 4 -5.11 13.31 1.95
CA GLN A 4 -4.65 13.73 3.28
C GLN A 4 -5.67 13.39 4.38
N GLU A 5 -6.97 13.53 4.11
CA GLU A 5 -8.03 13.15 5.05
C GLU A 5 -7.95 11.67 5.44
N ALA A 6 -7.69 10.77 4.49
CA ALA A 6 -7.53 9.35 4.78
C ALA A 6 -6.26 9.06 5.60
N ILE A 7 -5.18 9.81 5.39
CA ILE A 7 -3.97 9.71 6.21
C ILE A 7 -4.26 10.15 7.65
N GLN A 8 -5.03 11.22 7.83
CA GLN A 8 -5.41 11.71 9.16
C GLN A 8 -6.30 10.72 9.91
N GLN A 9 -7.31 10.16 9.22
CA GLN A 9 -8.15 9.10 9.77
C GLN A 9 -7.32 7.85 10.14
N PHE A 10 -6.33 7.49 9.32
CA PHE A 10 -5.42 6.39 9.62
C PHE A 10 -4.62 6.65 10.91
N LYS A 11 -4.10 7.87 11.13
CA LYS A 11 -3.39 8.25 12.37
C LYS A 11 -4.27 8.07 13.60
N GLU A 12 -5.52 8.53 13.53
CA GLU A 12 -6.47 8.43 14.64
C GLU A 12 -6.78 6.97 14.99
N LEU A 13 -7.04 6.14 13.97
CA LEU A 13 -7.28 4.70 14.17
C LEU A 13 -6.05 3.98 14.73
N TYR A 14 -4.86 4.30 14.23
CA TYR A 14 -3.61 3.71 14.68
C TYR A 14 -3.32 4.06 16.15
N LYS A 15 -3.49 5.34 16.52
CA LYS A 15 -3.36 5.79 17.91
C LYS A 15 -4.38 5.12 18.81
N LYS A 16 -5.64 5.04 18.39
CA LYS A 16 -6.71 4.38 19.17
C LYS A 16 -6.42 2.90 19.42
N ARG A 17 -5.86 2.19 18.44
CA ARG A 17 -5.60 0.75 18.53
C ARG A 17 -4.30 0.41 19.24
N TYR A 18 -3.24 1.18 19.01
CA TYR A 18 -1.88 0.83 19.45
C TYR A 18 -1.29 1.82 20.47
N GLY A 19 -1.94 2.96 20.73
CA GLY A 19 -1.44 4.00 21.62
C GLY A 19 -0.23 4.77 21.07
N VAL A 20 0.11 4.59 19.80
CA VAL A 20 1.28 5.20 19.16
C VAL A 20 0.86 6.35 18.26
N GLU A 21 1.50 7.51 18.43
CA GLU A 21 1.37 8.63 17.50
C GLU A 21 2.35 8.47 16.34
N LEU A 22 1.88 8.72 15.13
CA LEU A 22 2.69 8.63 13.91
C LEU A 22 2.98 10.04 13.38
N SER A 23 4.17 10.21 12.81
CA SER A 23 4.48 11.34 11.94
C SER A 23 3.62 11.28 10.66
N ASP A 24 3.47 12.40 9.97
CA ASP A 24 2.73 12.46 8.69
C ASP A 24 3.40 11.57 7.63
N GLU A 25 4.73 11.52 7.63
CA GLU A 25 5.53 10.69 6.74
C GLU A 25 5.29 9.19 7.00
N GLU A 26 5.31 8.75 8.26
CA GLU A 26 5.04 7.35 8.60
C GLU A 26 3.60 6.95 8.37
N ALA A 27 2.65 7.84 8.70
CA ALA A 27 1.24 7.59 8.43
C ALA A 27 0.99 7.44 6.93
N SER A 28 1.59 8.32 6.12
CA SER A 28 1.51 8.27 4.67
C SER A 28 2.11 6.98 4.11
N PHE A 29 3.33 6.62 4.53
CA PHE A 29 3.98 5.38 4.10
C PHE A 29 3.15 4.13 4.46
N ARG A 30 2.73 4.00 5.72
CA ARG A 30 2.01 2.83 6.22
C ARG A 30 0.62 2.69 5.60
N ALA A 31 -0.14 3.77 5.51
CA ALA A 31 -1.50 3.74 4.96
C ALA A 31 -1.49 3.38 3.47
N ASN A 32 -0.58 3.97 2.67
CA ASN A 32 -0.47 3.66 1.24
C ASN A 32 -0.03 2.21 1.00
N ASN A 33 0.91 1.69 1.80
CA ASN A 33 1.34 0.29 1.69
C ASN A 33 0.23 -0.68 2.07
N LEU A 34 -0.51 -0.39 3.15
CA LEU A 34 -1.66 -1.19 3.56
C LEU A 34 -2.73 -1.24 2.47
N PHE A 35 -3.11 -0.08 1.94
CA PHE A 35 -4.12 -0.01 0.87
C PHE A 35 -3.66 -0.74 -0.41
N SER A 36 -2.37 -0.67 -0.74
CA SER A 36 -1.80 -1.38 -1.87
C SER A 36 -1.85 -2.90 -1.69
N LEU A 37 -1.53 -3.39 -0.49
CA LEU A 37 -1.67 -4.81 -0.15
C LEU A 37 -3.12 -5.28 -0.28
N TYR A 38 -4.09 -4.50 0.24
CA TYR A 38 -5.52 -4.81 0.12
C TYR A 38 -5.98 -4.87 -1.34
N LYS A 39 -5.52 -3.96 -2.19
CA LYS A 39 -5.84 -3.98 -3.62
C LYS A 39 -5.38 -5.28 -4.28
N VAL A 40 -4.13 -5.69 -4.06
CA VAL A 40 -3.59 -6.92 -4.64
C VAL A 40 -4.33 -8.16 -4.13
N THR A 41 -4.64 -8.20 -2.84
CA THR A 41 -5.24 -9.39 -2.20
C THR A 41 -6.73 -9.57 -2.48
N TYR A 42 -7.51 -8.49 -2.52
CA TYR A 42 -8.98 -8.57 -2.62
C TYR A 42 -9.55 -8.18 -3.98
N ILE A 43 -8.84 -7.37 -4.77
CA ILE A 43 -9.33 -6.89 -6.07
C ILE A 43 -8.71 -7.72 -7.21
N GLY A 44 -7.68 -8.52 -6.91
CA GLY A 44 -6.87 -9.22 -7.91
C GLY A 44 -5.91 -8.26 -8.61
N GLU A 45 -4.95 -8.81 -9.38
CA GLU A 45 -4.01 -7.97 -10.13
C GLU A 45 -4.78 -6.95 -10.99
N PRO A 46 -4.55 -5.64 -10.81
CA PRO A 46 -5.11 -4.67 -11.74
C PRO A 46 -4.53 -5.01 -13.10
N SER A 47 -5.40 -5.35 -14.06
CA SER A 47 -5.01 -5.47 -15.47
C SER A 47 -4.17 -4.25 -15.83
N ILE A 48 -2.91 -4.47 -16.22
CA ILE A 48 -1.88 -3.45 -16.48
C ILE A 48 -2.23 -2.66 -17.75
N LYS A 49 -3.33 -1.93 -17.71
CA LYS A 49 -3.74 -0.94 -18.71
C LYS A 49 -3.90 0.45 -18.10
N ASN A 50 -3.92 0.56 -16.77
CA ASN A 50 -4.13 1.82 -16.05
C ASN A 50 -2.92 2.29 -15.21
N PHE A 51 -1.77 1.60 -15.27
CA PHE A 51 -0.55 2.03 -14.58
C PHE A 51 0.36 2.82 -15.54
N ASN A 52 0.00 4.08 -15.79
CA ASN A 52 0.91 5.06 -16.39
C ASN A 52 1.78 5.71 -15.31
N GLU A 53 2.45 4.90 -14.49
CA GLU A 53 3.51 5.42 -13.62
C GLU A 53 4.57 4.34 -13.47
N LYS A 54 5.82 4.69 -13.83
CA LYS A 54 6.98 3.81 -13.80
C LYS A 54 7.20 3.25 -12.39
N VAL A 55 6.61 2.10 -12.10
CA VAL A 55 7.03 1.27 -10.97
C VAL A 55 8.18 0.41 -11.48
N THR A 56 9.40 0.94 -11.41
CA THR A 56 10.62 0.14 -11.60
C THR A 56 10.81 -0.77 -10.39
N ASN A 57 10.11 -1.91 -10.37
CA ASN A 57 10.39 -3.00 -9.46
C ASN A 57 11.35 -3.97 -10.13
N ASN A 58 12.65 -3.79 -9.85
CA ASN A 58 13.69 -4.79 -10.11
C ASN A 58 13.63 -5.91 -9.08
N TYR A 59 12.51 -6.64 -9.03
CA TYR A 59 12.47 -7.93 -8.36
C TYR A 59 12.06 -8.96 -9.41
N GLU A 60 13.07 -9.60 -10.00
CA GLU A 60 12.90 -10.78 -10.85
C GLU A 60 12.16 -11.85 -10.04
N LEU A 61 10.85 -11.97 -10.27
CA LEU A 61 10.08 -13.13 -9.83
C LEU A 61 10.53 -14.32 -10.67
N LYS A 62 11.52 -15.07 -10.18
CA LYS A 62 11.87 -16.38 -10.73
C LYS A 62 10.79 -17.39 -10.35
N THR A 63 9.77 -17.52 -11.20
CA THR A 63 8.78 -18.59 -11.09
C THR A 63 9.37 -19.89 -11.65
N ASN A 64 9.91 -20.73 -10.76
CA ASN A 64 10.25 -22.10 -11.11
C ASN A 64 8.98 -22.97 -11.07
N PHE A 65 8.28 -23.05 -12.20
CA PHE A 65 7.29 -24.12 -12.42
C PHE A 65 8.03 -25.39 -12.83
N ASN A 66 8.27 -26.29 -11.88
CA ASN A 66 8.65 -27.66 -12.20
C ASN A 66 7.41 -28.39 -12.73
N LYS A 67 7.53 -28.95 -13.93
CA LYS A 67 6.53 -29.78 -14.61
C LYS A 67 6.82 -31.25 -14.38
#